data_AF-A0A660SBX6-F1
#
_entry.id   AF-A0A660SBX6-F1
#
_cell.length_a   1.000
_cell.length_b   1.000
_cell.length_c   1.000
_cell.angle_alpha   90.00
_cell.angle_beta   90.00
_cell.angle_gamma   90.00
#
_symmetry.space_group_name_H-M   'P 1'
#
loop_
_entity.id
_entity.type
_entity.pdbx_description
1 polymer ?
#
loop_
_entity_poly.entity_id
_entity_poly.type
_entity_poly.pdbx_seq_one_letter_code
_entity_poly.pdbx_strand_id
1 'polypeptide(L)' 'MSKKILIMSRLTSLKNCDKMFDIEFWSKSGVEKKFIAAWKMTKEVDLIRGKNGTQSRLQRSFSLIRKRES' A
#
# COMPACT_ATOMS: atom_id res chain seq x y z
N MET A 1 9.87 -0.81 -21.28
CA MET A 1 8.43 -0.42 -21.18
C MET A 1 8.30 0.75 -20.21
N SER A 2 7.66 1.84 -20.62
CA SER A 2 7.52 3.03 -19.78
C SER A 2 6.57 2.76 -18.60
N LYS A 3 6.99 3.07 -17.37
CA LYS A 3 6.22 2.80 -16.14
C LYS A 3 5.02 3.74 -16.09
N LYS A 4 3.83 3.26 -16.49
CA LYS A 4 2.61 4.09 -16.53
C LYS A 4 2.19 4.48 -15.11
N ILE A 5 2.21 5.78 -14.82
CA ILE A 5 1.73 6.34 -13.56
C ILE A 5 0.20 6.41 -13.65
N LEU A 6 -0.50 5.96 -12.58
CA LEU A 6 -1.95 6.04 -12.50
C LEU A 6 -2.28 7.27 -11.66
N ILE A 7 -2.99 8.23 -12.24
CA ILE A 7 -3.48 9.43 -11.57
C ILE A 7 -4.98 9.46 -11.79
N MET A 8 -5.75 9.60 -10.72
CA MET A 8 -7.21 9.69 -10.75
C MET A 8 -7.67 10.83 -9.87
N SER A 9 -8.69 11.57 -10.30
CA SER A 9 -9.38 12.60 -9.53
C SER A 9 -10.87 12.53 -9.81
N ARG A 10 -11.69 12.88 -8.81
CA ARG A 10 -13.15 12.93 -8.92
C ARG A 10 -13.68 14.08 -8.10
N LEU A 11 -14.52 14.93 -8.69
CA LEU A 11 -15.29 15.93 -7.96
C LEU A 11 -16.61 15.29 -7.51
N THR A 12 -16.89 15.31 -6.21
CA THR A 12 -18.13 14.75 -5.64
C THR A 12 -18.65 15.64 -4.51
N SER A 13 -19.94 15.51 -4.20
CA SER A 13 -20.52 16.16 -3.03
C SER A 13 -20.16 15.36 -1.77
N LEU A 14 -20.14 16.00 -0.60
CA LEU A 14 -19.79 15.32 0.66
C LEU A 14 -20.73 14.14 0.95
N LYS A 15 -22.02 14.26 0.60
CA LYS A 15 -23.03 13.20 0.74
C LYS A 15 -22.73 11.97 -0.12
N ASN A 16 -21.98 12.14 -1.20
CA ASN A 16 -21.61 11.11 -2.17
C ASN A 16 -20.12 10.77 -2.08
N CYS A 17 -19.46 11.08 -0.96
CA CYS A 17 -18.09 10.67 -0.68
C CYS A 17 -18.12 9.23 -0.14
N ASP A 18 -18.11 8.26 -1.04
CA ASP A 18 -18.09 6.84 -0.71
C ASP A 18 -16.72 6.20 -0.96
N LYS A 19 -16.58 4.92 -0.61
CA LYS A 19 -15.35 4.14 -0.82
C LYS A 19 -15.18 3.69 -2.27
N MET A 20 -16.11 4.00 -3.17
CA MET A 20 -16.06 3.48 -4.56
C MET A 20 -14.86 4.06 -5.31
N PHE A 21 -14.50 5.31 -5.05
CA PHE A 21 -13.30 5.91 -5.66
C PHE A 21 -12.03 5.16 -5.28
N ASP A 22 -11.85 4.84 -3.99
CA ASP A 22 -10.70 4.06 -3.53
C ASP A 22 -10.70 2.66 -4.12
N ILE A 23 -11.85 1.98 -4.13
CA ILE A 23 -11.98 0.63 -4.70
C ILE A 23 -11.62 0.63 -6.18
N GLU A 24 -12.08 1.61 -6.96
CA GLU A 24 -11.77 1.73 -8.38
C GLU A 24 -10.27 2.01 -8.60
N PHE A 25 -9.71 2.95 -7.85
CA PHE A 25 -8.29 3.29 -7.90
C PHE A 25 -7.42 2.07 -7.59
N TRP A 26 -7.74 1.34 -6.53
CA TRP A 26 -7.02 0.13 -6.17
C TRP A 26 -7.25 -0.97 -7.19
N SER A 27 -8.47 -1.18 -7.70
CA SER A 27 -8.72 -2.18 -8.76
C SER A 27 -7.82 -1.96 -9.98
N LYS A 28 -7.68 -0.71 -10.44
CA LYS A 28 -6.79 -0.31 -11.55
C LYS A 28 -5.30 -0.30 -11.19
N SER A 29 -4.96 -0.29 -9.90
CA SER A 29 -3.58 -0.35 -9.44
C SER A 29 -3.04 -1.77 -9.55
N GLY A 30 -1.89 -1.91 -10.22
CA GLY A 30 -1.17 -3.18 -10.28
C GLY A 30 -0.74 -3.68 -8.90
N VAL A 31 -0.54 -5.00 -8.77
CA VAL A 31 -0.20 -5.68 -7.52
C VAL A 31 1.03 -5.07 -6.84
N GLU A 32 2.07 -4.72 -7.60
CA GLU A 32 3.29 -4.08 -7.09
C GLU A 32 2.98 -2.76 -6.36
N LYS A 33 2.14 -1.90 -6.95
CA LYS A 33 1.79 -0.59 -6.37
C LYS A 33 0.97 -0.75 -5.09
N LYS A 34 0.02 -1.70 -5.08
CA LYS A 34 -0.75 -2.07 -3.88
C LYS A 34 0.16 -2.49 -2.75
N PHE A 35 1.10 -3.38 -3.05
CA PHE A 35 2.05 -3.89 -2.05
C PHE A 35 2.94 -2.78 -1.49
N ILE A 36 3.53 -1.93 -2.36
CA ILE A 36 4.36 -0.79 -1.94
C ILE A 36 3.57 0.15 -1.02
N ALA A 37 2.32 0.46 -1.35
CA ALA A 37 1.48 1.34 -0.54
C ALA A 37 1.16 0.72 0.83
N ALA A 38 0.70 -0.53 0.87
CA ALA A 38 0.44 -1.24 2.12
C ALA A 38 1.70 -1.34 3.00
N TRP A 39 2.85 -1.54 2.35
CA TRP A 39 4.15 -1.57 3.00
C TRP A 39 4.52 -0.22 3.64
N LYS A 40 4.34 0.88 2.90
CA LYS A 40 4.56 2.24 3.41
C LYS A 40 3.65 2.55 4.59
N MET A 41 2.36 2.23 4.49
CA MET A 41 1.38 2.41 5.57
C MET A 41 1.79 1.65 6.84
N THR A 42 2.31 0.43 6.71
CA THR A 42 2.77 -0.36 7.86
C THR A 42 3.94 0.32 8.58
N LYS A 43 4.91 0.86 7.83
CA LYS A 43 6.03 1.63 8.40
C LYS A 43 5.57 2.92 9.07
N GLU A 44 4.65 3.63 8.46
CA GLU A 44 4.08 4.86 9.01
C GLU A 44 3.38 4.60 10.35
N VAL A 45 2.62 3.50 10.48
CA VAL A 45 2.00 3.11 11.75
C VAL A 45 3.05 2.83 12.84
N ASP A 46 4.16 2.17 12.50
CA ASP A 46 5.24 1.93 13.46
C ASP A 46 5.89 3.25 13.91
N LEU A 47 6.08 4.21 12.99
CA LEU A 47 6.59 5.55 13.29
C LEU A 47 5.64 6.34 14.19
N ILE A 48 4.34 6.36 13.89
CA ILE A 48 3.30 7.03 14.70
C ILE A 48 3.30 6.47 16.12
N ARG A 49 3.59 5.19 16.28
CA ARG A 49 3.68 4.50 17.59
C ARG A 49 5.01 4.70 18.31
N GLY A 50 5.87 5.61 17.83
CA GLY A 50 7.17 5.92 18.44
C GLY A 50 8.19 4.79 18.33
N LYS A 51 7.98 3.81 17.43
CA LYS A 51 8.93 2.72 17.20
C LYS A 51 9.88 3.10 16.09
N ASN A 52 11.13 2.64 16.21
CA ASN A 52 12.07 2.70 15.11
C ASN A 52 11.55 1.78 13.99
N GLY A 53 11.05 2.37 12.90
CA GLY A 53 10.49 1.69 11.72
C GLY A 53 11.51 0.88 10.89
N THR A 54 12.57 0.40 11.54
CA THR A 54 13.71 -0.31 10.95
C THR A 54 13.35 -1.71 10.47
N GLN A 55 12.32 -2.37 11.03
CA GLN A 55 11.77 -3.63 10.50
C GLN A 55 10.41 -3.99 11.11
N SER A 56 9.35 -3.98 10.32
CA SER A 56 8.05 -4.53 10.74
C SER A 56 8.13 -6.06 10.80
N ARG A 57 7.38 -6.70 11.72
CA ARG A 57 7.29 -8.17 11.86
C ARG A 57 6.91 -8.86 10.55
N LEU A 58 6.13 -8.19 9.70
CA LEU A 58 5.73 -8.67 8.38
C LEU A 58 6.96 -8.85 7.46
N GLN A 59 7.90 -7.90 7.49
CA GLN A 59 9.16 -7.98 6.74
C GLN A 59 9.98 -9.19 7.12
N ARG A 60 10.09 -9.46 8.43
CA ARG A 60 10.82 -10.63 8.93
C ARG A 60 10.16 -11.92 8.46
N SER A 61 8.83 -11.98 8.48
CA SER A 61 8.06 -13.15 8.07
C SER A 61 8.22 -13.42 6.56
N PHE A 62 8.12 -12.40 5.71
CA PHE A 62 8.35 -12.55 4.26
C PHE A 62 9.79 -12.95 3.92
N SER A 63 10.79 -12.33 4.56
CA SER A 63 12.19 -12.71 4.37
C SER A 63 12.48 -14.16 4.77
N LEU A 64 11.80 -14.66 5.80
CA LEU A 64 11.92 -16.05 6.24
C LEU A 64 11.24 -17.03 5.27
N ILE A 65 10.08 -16.67 4.70
CA ILE A 65 9.41 -17.49 3.67
C ILE A 65 10.31 -17.62 2.44
N ARG A 66 10.85 -16.50 1.93
CA ARG A 66 11.70 -16.53 0.73
C ARG A 66 12.97 -17.38 0.92
N LYS A 67 13.52 -17.41 2.14
CA LYS A 67 14.71 -18.21 2.47
C LYS A 67 14.42 -19.72 2.58
N ARG A 68 13.16 -20.13 2.78
CA ARG A 68 12.75 -21.54 2.82
C ARG A 68 12.46 -22.13 1.44
N GLU A 69 12.16 -21.30 0.46
CA GLU A 69 11.84 -21.71 -0.92
C GLU A 69 13.07 -21.68 -1.86
N SER A 70 14.24 -21.28 -1.35
CA SER A 70 15.54 -21.32 -2.06
C SER A 70 16.35 -22.53 -1.60
#